data_AF-A0A7S6N123-F1
#
_entry.id   AF-A0A7S6N123-F1
#
_cell.length_a   1.000
_cell.length_b   1.000
_cell.length_c   1.000
_cell.angle_alpha   90.00
_cell.angle_beta   90.00
_cell.angle_gamma   90.00
#
_symmetry.space_group_name_H-M   'P 1'
#
loop_
_entity.id
_entity.type
_entity.pdbx_description
1 polymer ?
#
loop_
_entity_poly.entity_id
_entity_poly.type
_entity_poly.pdbx_seq_one_letter_code
_entity_poly.pdbx_strand_id
1 'polypeptide(L)'
;MSSTEHTAAAAHVHRDDEGARLGMWLFLFTELLLFGGLFLLYSVYRYLNQDAFHLAAKELNTLFGTFNTVILLTSSLTMALAIAAIQRGKKTLSIILQFATLFMALGFLVNKYFEWSAKIHHGIFPGSEILLEKSSGEILFFGLYYSMTGLHGLHVIIGMALIGYMTRLTMNGVINKDSFVKLESAGLYWHLVDLIWIFLFPLFYLIT
;
A
#
# COMPACT_ATOMS: atom_id res chain seq x y z
N MET A 1 -31.63 57.84 6.13
CA MET A 1 -30.67 56.85 6.65
C MET A 1 -31.21 55.46 6.31
N SER A 2 -30.84 54.92 5.15
CA SER A 2 -31.20 53.56 4.74
C SER A 2 -29.95 52.71 4.85
N SER A 3 -29.94 51.82 5.83
CA SER A 3 -28.88 50.86 6.10
C SER A 3 -28.75 49.87 4.94
N THR A 4 -27.56 49.83 4.35
CA THR A 4 -27.12 48.86 3.34
C THR A 4 -26.99 47.48 3.99
N GLU A 5 -27.92 46.58 3.66
CA GLU A 5 -27.79 45.16 3.92
C GLU A 5 -26.67 44.59 3.01
N HIS A 6 -25.44 44.54 3.54
CA HIS A 6 -24.40 43.69 2.99
C HIS A 6 -24.77 42.22 3.25
N THR A 7 -25.55 41.64 2.33
CA THR A 7 -25.64 40.19 2.17
C THR A 7 -24.27 39.69 1.74
N ALA A 8 -23.48 39.23 2.70
CA ALA A 8 -22.27 38.48 2.45
C ALA A 8 -22.67 37.21 1.69
N ALA A 9 -22.51 37.24 0.36
CA ALA A 9 -22.65 36.08 -0.49
C ALA A 9 -21.73 34.98 0.07
N ALA A 10 -22.34 33.94 0.64
CA ALA A 10 -21.63 32.74 1.04
C ALA A 10 -20.87 32.26 -0.19
N ALA A 11 -19.54 32.32 -0.15
CA ALA A 11 -18.70 31.78 -1.19
C ALA A 11 -19.03 30.28 -1.30
N HIS A 12 -19.85 29.92 -2.29
CA HIS A 12 -20.07 28.54 -2.68
C HIS A 12 -18.71 28.01 -3.13
N VAL A 13 -17.98 27.39 -2.21
CA VAL A 13 -16.78 26.63 -2.53
C VAL A 13 -17.26 25.50 -3.45
N HIS A 14 -17.04 25.65 -4.75
CA HIS A 14 -17.29 24.60 -5.73
C HIS A 14 -16.43 23.40 -5.35
N ARG A 15 -17.04 22.42 -4.67
CA ARG A 15 -16.40 21.16 -4.31
C ARG A 15 -16.81 20.13 -5.36
N ASP A 16 -15.93 19.89 -6.32
CA ASP A 16 -16.15 18.87 -7.33
C ASP A 16 -15.68 17.50 -6.80
N ASP A 17 -16.54 16.87 -6.00
CA ASP A 17 -16.29 15.54 -5.44
C ASP A 17 -16.25 14.46 -6.53
N GLU A 18 -16.95 14.66 -7.65
CA GLU A 18 -16.96 13.73 -8.77
C GLU A 18 -15.62 13.76 -9.51
N GLY A 19 -15.10 14.95 -9.81
CA GLY A 19 -13.77 15.13 -10.40
C GLY A 19 -12.66 14.55 -9.52
N ALA A 20 -12.73 14.76 -8.20
CA ALA A 20 -11.77 14.19 -7.25
C ALA A 20 -11.82 12.66 -7.21
N ARG A 21 -13.02 12.06 -7.26
CA ARG A 21 -13.19 10.60 -7.31
C ARG A 21 -12.68 10.04 -8.63
N LEU A 22 -13.01 10.65 -9.76
CA LEU A 22 -12.55 10.23 -11.08
C LEU A 22 -11.01 10.30 -11.17
N GLY A 23 -10.41 11.38 -10.69
CA GLY A 23 -8.96 11.54 -10.64
C GLY A 23 -8.29 10.45 -9.79
N MET A 24 -8.88 10.11 -8.65
CA MET A 24 -8.40 9.01 -7.81
C MET A 24 -8.47 7.66 -8.55
N TRP A 25 -9.58 7.36 -9.22
CA TRP A 25 -9.72 6.12 -10.01
C TRP A 25 -8.73 6.03 -11.17
N LEU A 26 -8.50 7.13 -11.89
CA LEU A 26 -7.49 7.18 -12.95
C LEU A 26 -6.09 6.94 -12.40
N PHE A 27 -5.76 7.55 -11.26
CA PHE A 27 -4.48 7.30 -10.57
C PHE A 27 -4.33 5.83 -10.14
N LEU A 28 -5.36 5.23 -9.54
CA LEU A 28 -5.36 3.80 -9.19
C LEU A 28 -5.15 2.91 -10.41
N PHE A 29 -5.76 3.27 -11.55
CA PHE A 29 -5.58 2.53 -12.79
C PHE A 29 -4.15 2.62 -13.31
N THR A 30 -3.50 3.79 -13.22
CA THR A 30 -2.08 3.92 -13.62
C THR A 30 -1.16 3.08 -12.74
N GLU A 31 -1.42 3.01 -11.44
CA GLU A 31 -0.66 2.15 -10.52
C GLU A 31 -0.89 0.66 -10.81
N LEU A 32 -2.13 0.28 -11.13
CA LEU A 32 -2.44 -1.09 -11.53
C LEU A 32 -1.71 -1.49 -12.82
N LEU A 33 -1.58 -0.58 -13.79
CA LEU A 33 -0.81 -0.82 -15.02
C LEU A 33 0.69 -0.93 -14.75
N LEU A 34 1.24 -0.10 -13.86
CA LEU A 34 2.65 -0.15 -13.45
C LEU A 34 3.00 -1.52 -12.86
N PHE A 35 2.24 -1.97 -11.85
CA PHE A 35 2.44 -3.29 -11.23
C PHE A 35 2.05 -4.42 -12.18
N GLY A 36 1.03 -4.25 -13.03
CA GLY A 36 0.64 -5.21 -14.04
C GLY A 36 1.78 -5.51 -15.03
N GLY A 37 2.48 -4.49 -15.51
CA GLY A 37 3.66 -4.66 -16.35
C GLY A 37 4.79 -5.41 -15.65
N LEU A 38 5.03 -5.11 -14.37
CA LEU A 38 6.00 -5.85 -13.55
C LEU A 38 5.58 -7.32 -13.38
N PHE A 39 4.32 -7.62 -13.08
CA PHE A 39 3.83 -8.99 -12.96
C PHE A 39 3.98 -9.80 -14.25
N LEU A 40 3.73 -9.18 -15.42
CA LEU A 40 3.99 -9.81 -16.71
C LEU A 40 5.48 -10.11 -16.90
N LEU A 41 6.34 -9.16 -16.56
CA LEU A 41 7.80 -9.34 -16.63
C LEU A 41 8.24 -10.51 -15.76
N TYR A 42 7.77 -10.59 -14.51
CA TYR A 42 8.04 -11.72 -13.61
C TYR A 42 7.54 -13.05 -14.19
N SER A 43 6.32 -13.08 -14.72
CA SER A 43 5.72 -14.29 -15.28
C SER A 43 6.53 -14.83 -16.47
N VAL A 44 7.00 -13.96 -17.36
CA VAL A 44 7.86 -14.35 -18.49
C VAL A 44 9.21 -14.90 -17.99
N TYR A 45 9.88 -14.21 -17.07
CA TYR A 45 11.17 -14.68 -16.55
C TYR A 45 11.04 -15.97 -15.73
N ARG A 46 9.95 -16.15 -14.97
CA ARG A 46 9.61 -17.38 -14.26
C ARG A 46 9.43 -18.56 -15.22
N TYR A 47 8.76 -18.32 -16.36
CA TYR A 47 8.56 -19.33 -17.40
C TYR A 47 9.89 -19.73 -18.08
N LEU A 48 10.79 -18.77 -18.29
CA LEU A 48 12.08 -19.01 -18.92
C LEU A 48 13.11 -19.69 -17.97
N ASN A 49 13.00 -19.49 -16.65
CA ASN A 49 14.00 -19.94 -15.68
C ASN A 49 13.35 -20.75 -14.54
N GLN A 50 12.68 -21.84 -14.87
CA GLN A 50 11.78 -22.49 -13.91
C GLN A 50 12.49 -23.08 -12.69
N ASP A 51 13.63 -23.74 -12.91
CA ASP A 51 14.38 -24.43 -11.86
C ASP A 51 15.08 -23.45 -10.91
N ALA A 52 15.65 -22.37 -11.47
CA ALA A 52 16.32 -21.31 -10.72
C ALA A 52 15.35 -20.56 -9.80
N PHE A 53 14.12 -20.30 -10.27
CA PHE A 53 13.08 -19.65 -9.46
C PHE A 53 12.57 -20.57 -8.35
N HIS A 54 12.47 -21.89 -8.60
CA HIS A 54 12.08 -22.86 -7.57
C HIS A 54 13.12 -22.95 -6.44
N LEU A 55 14.41 -22.92 -6.78
CA LEU A 55 15.51 -22.89 -5.81
C LEU A 55 15.52 -21.59 -5.01
N ALA A 56 15.35 -20.45 -5.67
CA ALA A 56 15.34 -19.14 -5.01
C ALA A 56 14.09 -18.93 -4.12
N ALA A 57 12.93 -19.48 -4.48
CA ALA A 57 11.71 -19.40 -3.66
C ALA A 57 11.84 -20.17 -2.33
N LYS A 58 12.65 -21.23 -2.27
CA LYS A 58 12.93 -21.97 -1.01
C LYS A 58 13.76 -21.19 0.00
N GLU A 59 14.49 -20.17 -0.45
CA GLU A 59 15.25 -19.24 0.39
C GLU A 59 14.35 -18.18 1.06
N LEU A 60 13.05 -18.17 0.74
CA LEU A 60 12.07 -17.26 1.34
C LEU A 60 11.29 -17.97 2.43
N ASN A 61 11.16 -17.31 3.59
CA ASN A 61 10.41 -17.87 4.70
C ASN A 61 8.92 -17.54 4.56
N THR A 62 8.14 -18.56 4.20
CA THR A 62 6.68 -18.49 4.03
C THR A 62 5.94 -18.03 5.27
N LEU A 63 6.41 -18.37 6.48
CA LEU A 63 5.73 -18.00 7.73
C LEU A 63 5.72 -16.49 7.96
N PHE A 64 6.85 -15.82 7.73
CA PHE A 64 6.94 -14.36 7.85
C PHE A 64 6.10 -13.67 6.75
N GLY A 65 6.07 -14.24 5.55
CA GLY A 65 5.21 -13.78 4.47
C GLY A 65 3.71 -13.90 4.80
N THR A 66 3.27 -15.04 5.32
CA THR A 66 1.86 -15.27 5.70
C THR A 66 1.44 -14.34 6.83
N PHE A 67 2.28 -14.14 7.86
CA PHE A 67 2.00 -13.23 8.96
C PHE A 67 1.82 -11.79 8.46
N ASN A 68 2.68 -11.33 7.56
CA ASN A 68 2.57 -10.02 6.91
C ASN A 68 1.26 -9.84 6.14
N THR A 69 0.85 -10.86 5.38
CA THR A 69 -0.41 -10.82 4.64
C THR A 69 -1.62 -10.73 5.56
N VAL A 70 -1.64 -11.49 6.67
CA VAL A 70 -2.72 -11.39 7.67
C VAL A 70 -2.78 -9.99 8.30
N ILE A 71 -1.63 -9.40 8.61
CA ILE A 71 -1.55 -8.03 9.15
C ILE A 71 -2.12 -7.02 8.15
N LEU A 72 -1.72 -7.10 6.89
CA LEU A 72 -2.17 -6.15 5.87
C LEU A 72 -3.67 -6.28 5.55
N LEU A 73 -4.17 -7.50 5.43
CA LEU A 73 -5.61 -7.75 5.26
C LEU A 73 -6.43 -7.19 6.42
N THR A 74 -5.93 -7.37 7.65
CA THR A 74 -6.58 -6.82 8.85
C THR A 74 -6.53 -5.29 8.85
N SER A 75 -5.41 -4.70 8.45
CA SER A 75 -5.21 -3.24 8.32
C SER A 75 -6.15 -2.61 7.27
N SER A 76 -6.35 -3.32 6.16
CA SER A 76 -7.28 -2.97 5.09
C SER A 76 -8.72 -2.98 5.63
N LEU A 77 -9.11 -4.03 6.35
CA LEU A 77 -10.42 -4.10 7.00
C LEU A 77 -10.63 -2.96 8.01
N THR A 78 -9.64 -2.65 8.85
CA THR A 78 -9.76 -1.55 9.82
C THR A 78 -9.92 -0.20 9.13
N MET A 79 -9.29 0.02 7.97
CA MET A 79 -9.46 1.23 7.19
C MET A 79 -10.88 1.37 6.62
N ALA A 80 -11.45 0.28 6.08
CA ALA A 80 -12.83 0.26 5.59
C ALA A 80 -13.82 0.54 6.75
N LEU A 81 -13.60 -0.05 7.92
CA LEU A 81 -14.38 0.23 9.12
C LEU A 81 -14.24 1.68 9.59
N ALA A 82 -13.06 2.29 9.43
CA ALA A 82 -12.83 3.70 9.78
C ALA A 82 -13.68 4.64 8.91
N ILE A 83 -13.79 4.34 7.62
CA ILE A 83 -14.64 5.09 6.68
C ILE A 83 -16.12 4.87 7.04
N ALA A 84 -16.55 3.64 7.30
CA ALA A 84 -17.92 3.37 7.75
C ALA A 84 -18.26 4.09 9.07
N ALA A 85 -17.31 4.19 9.99
CA ALA A 85 -17.47 4.91 11.25
C ALA A 85 -17.66 6.42 11.03
N ILE A 86 -16.91 7.04 10.12
CA ILE A 86 -17.07 8.49 9.83
C ILE A 86 -18.40 8.77 9.12
N GLN A 87 -18.85 7.89 8.22
CA GLN A 87 -20.17 8.00 7.57
C GLN A 87 -21.32 7.93 8.58
N ARG A 88 -21.15 7.16 9.67
CA ARG A 88 -22.09 7.06 10.79
C ARG A 88 -21.94 8.17 11.83
N GLY A 89 -21.07 9.16 11.61
CA GLY A 89 -20.80 10.25 12.55
C GLY A 89 -19.99 9.85 13.79
N LYS A 90 -19.47 8.61 13.86
CA LYS A 90 -18.67 8.12 14.99
C LYS A 90 -17.20 8.48 14.80
N LYS A 91 -16.89 9.77 14.95
CA LYS A 91 -15.54 10.35 14.76
C LYS A 91 -14.46 9.64 15.58
N THR A 92 -14.67 9.46 16.88
CA THR A 92 -13.68 8.84 17.78
C THR A 92 -13.33 7.41 17.36
N LEU A 93 -14.35 6.63 16.95
CA LEU A 93 -14.14 5.27 16.46
C LEU A 93 -13.33 5.26 15.15
N SER A 94 -13.61 6.19 14.23
CA SER A 94 -12.84 6.33 12.99
C SER A 94 -11.37 6.63 13.25
N ILE A 95 -11.08 7.53 14.19
CA ILE A 95 -9.69 7.89 14.57
C ILE A 95 -8.95 6.68 15.15
N ILE A 96 -9.59 5.94 16.08
CA ILE A 96 -8.98 4.74 16.67
C ILE A 96 -8.67 3.69 15.59
N LEU A 97 -9.59 3.48 14.65
CA LEU A 97 -9.40 2.53 13.56
C LEU A 97 -8.29 2.96 12.59
N GLN A 98 -8.17 4.26 12.27
CA GLN A 98 -7.07 4.78 11.46
C GLN A 98 -5.71 4.60 12.15
N PHE A 99 -5.63 4.82 13.47
CA PHE A 99 -4.41 4.53 14.23
C PHE A 99 -4.08 3.04 14.25
N ALA A 100 -5.09 2.17 14.38
CA ALA A 100 -4.89 0.73 14.30
C ALA A 100 -4.33 0.31 12.93
N THR A 101 -4.87 0.85 11.83
CA THR A 101 -4.36 0.66 10.47
C THR A 101 -2.88 1.05 10.36
N LEU A 102 -2.50 2.24 10.86
CA LEU A 102 -1.11 2.72 10.84
C LEU A 102 -0.16 1.84 11.68
N PHE A 103 -0.62 1.38 12.83
CA PHE A 103 0.19 0.50 13.69
C PHE A 103 0.44 -0.86 13.03
N MET A 104 -0.59 -1.46 12.42
CA MET A 104 -0.46 -2.69 11.65
C MET A 104 0.48 -2.51 10.46
N ALA A 105 0.35 -1.40 9.72
CA ALA A 105 1.23 -1.06 8.61
C ALA A 105 2.70 -0.92 9.02
N LEU A 106 2.95 -0.29 10.18
CA LEU A 106 4.30 -0.20 10.74
C LEU A 106 4.86 -1.57 11.08
N GLY A 107 4.04 -2.45 11.67
CA GLY A 107 4.42 -3.83 11.96
C GLY A 107 4.84 -4.60 10.70
N PHE A 108 4.11 -4.42 9.60
CA PHE A 108 4.47 -4.97 8.29
C PHE A 108 5.84 -4.46 7.80
N LEU A 109 6.06 -3.14 7.84
CA LEU A 109 7.34 -2.54 7.41
C LEU A 109 8.52 -3.01 8.26
N VAL A 110 8.35 -3.09 9.58
CA VAL A 110 9.38 -3.57 10.50
C VAL A 110 9.72 -5.03 10.22
N ASN A 111 8.72 -5.89 10.06
CA ASN A 111 8.95 -7.30 9.74
C ASN A 111 9.68 -7.46 8.40
N LYS A 112 9.31 -6.65 7.39
CA LYS A 112 10.02 -6.63 6.10
C LYS A 112 11.43 -6.10 6.19
N TYR A 113 11.66 -5.07 6.99
CA TYR A 113 13.00 -4.56 7.23
C TYR A 113 13.91 -5.63 7.83
N PHE A 114 13.42 -6.41 8.80
CA PHE A 114 14.19 -7.53 9.37
C PHE A 114 14.47 -8.63 8.34
N GLU A 115 13.50 -8.99 7.51
CA GLU A 115 13.70 -10.01 6.46
C GLU A 115 14.74 -9.56 5.42
N TRP A 116 14.69 -8.30 4.99
CA TRP A 116 15.67 -7.71 4.08
C TRP A 116 17.05 -7.60 4.73
N SER A 117 17.14 -7.09 5.95
CA SER A 117 18.39 -6.95 6.69
C SER A 117 19.06 -8.31 6.89
N ALA A 118 18.30 -9.34 7.27
CA ALA A 118 18.81 -10.71 7.38
C ALA A 118 19.34 -11.22 6.03
N LYS A 119 18.64 -10.99 4.91
CA LYS A 119 19.10 -11.42 3.57
C LYS A 119 20.35 -10.66 3.09
N ILE A 120 20.46 -9.37 3.42
CA ILE A 120 21.64 -8.55 3.14
C ILE A 120 22.85 -9.04 3.98
N HIS A 121 22.63 -9.40 5.24
CA HIS A 121 23.67 -9.99 6.09
C HIS A 121 24.14 -11.36 5.60
N HIS A 122 23.27 -12.13 4.94
CA HIS A 122 23.66 -13.38 4.24
C HIS A 122 24.30 -13.13 2.85
N GLY A 123 24.53 -11.88 2.47
CA GLY A 123 25.22 -11.52 1.23
C GLY A 123 24.38 -11.63 -0.05
N ILE A 124 23.05 -11.73 0.05
CA ILE A 124 22.13 -11.83 -1.10
C ILE A 124 21.55 -10.44 -1.40
N PHE A 125 22.38 -9.53 -1.91
CA PHE A 125 21.94 -8.21 -2.40
C PHE A 125 22.23 -8.02 -3.90
N PRO A 126 21.43 -7.20 -4.62
CA PRO A 126 21.65 -6.95 -6.05
C PRO A 126 23.06 -6.38 -6.28
N GLY A 127 23.94 -7.15 -6.95
CA GLY A 127 25.34 -6.78 -7.19
C GLY A 127 26.36 -7.36 -6.21
N SER A 128 25.96 -8.26 -5.31
CA SER A 128 26.90 -9.03 -4.46
C SER A 128 27.67 -10.09 -5.25
N GLU A 129 28.92 -10.36 -4.87
CA GLU A 129 29.75 -11.41 -5.49
C GLU A 129 29.08 -12.79 -5.41
N ILE A 130 28.36 -13.08 -4.32
CA ILE A 130 27.66 -14.35 -4.08
C ILE A 130 26.42 -14.51 -4.99
N LEU A 131 25.71 -13.42 -5.32
CA LEU A 131 24.65 -13.48 -6.33
C LEU A 131 25.21 -13.58 -7.73
N LEU A 132 26.31 -12.89 -8.04
CA LEU A 132 26.96 -12.95 -9.35
C LEU A 132 27.58 -14.32 -9.65
N GLU A 133 27.90 -15.12 -8.63
CA GLU A 133 28.30 -16.53 -8.76
C GLU A 133 27.12 -17.49 -8.94
N LYS A 134 25.88 -17.07 -8.66
CA LYS A 134 24.67 -17.87 -8.86
C LYS A 134 24.19 -17.85 -10.31
N SER A 135 23.26 -18.76 -10.62
CA SER A 135 22.70 -18.85 -11.98
C SER A 135 22.01 -17.55 -12.39
N SER A 136 22.09 -17.18 -13.68
CA SER A 136 21.47 -15.94 -14.21
C SER A 136 19.98 -15.83 -13.85
N GLY A 137 19.28 -16.96 -13.69
CA GLY A 137 17.88 -17.02 -13.27
C GLY A 137 17.64 -16.64 -11.81
N GLU A 138 18.54 -17.01 -10.88
CA GLU A 138 18.46 -16.62 -9.46
C GLU A 138 18.73 -15.12 -9.28
N ILE A 139 19.70 -14.57 -10.02
CA ILE A 139 19.99 -13.12 -10.02
C ILE A 139 18.76 -12.32 -10.46
N LEU A 140 18.11 -12.76 -11.54
CA LEU A 140 16.88 -12.16 -12.05
C LEU A 140 15.74 -12.26 -11.03
N PHE A 141 15.57 -13.41 -10.37
CA PHE A 141 14.55 -13.57 -9.32
C PHE A 141 14.75 -12.59 -8.17
N PHE A 142 15.95 -12.52 -7.59
CA PHE A 142 16.23 -11.60 -6.49
C PHE A 142 16.15 -10.13 -6.93
N GLY A 143 16.60 -9.80 -8.15
CA GLY A 143 16.46 -8.45 -8.71
C GLY A 143 15.00 -8.01 -8.86
N LEU A 144 14.14 -8.90 -9.38
CA LEU A 144 12.70 -8.66 -9.49
C LEU A 144 12.03 -8.62 -8.11
N TYR A 145 12.41 -9.52 -7.20
CA TYR A 145 11.93 -9.52 -5.81
C TYR A 145 12.20 -8.19 -5.13
N TYR A 146 13.46 -7.72 -5.11
CA TYR A 146 13.83 -6.44 -4.47
C TYR A 146 13.16 -5.25 -5.15
N SER A 147 13.07 -5.24 -6.49
CA SER A 147 12.43 -4.15 -7.22
C SER A 147 10.93 -4.06 -6.93
N MET A 148 10.21 -5.17 -7.01
CA MET A 148 8.75 -5.20 -6.80
C MET A 148 8.38 -4.97 -5.34
N THR A 149 9.04 -5.66 -4.42
CA THR A 149 8.77 -5.50 -2.98
C THR A 149 9.26 -4.15 -2.47
N GLY A 150 10.34 -3.59 -3.04
CA GLY A 150 10.83 -2.25 -2.74
C GLY A 150 9.88 -1.15 -3.23
N LEU A 151 9.41 -1.23 -4.48
CA LEU A 151 8.38 -0.33 -5.00
C LEU A 151 7.10 -0.42 -4.18
N HIS A 152 6.65 -1.63 -3.84
CA HIS A 152 5.50 -1.80 -2.96
C HIS A 152 5.73 -1.20 -1.57
N GLY A 153 6.90 -1.43 -0.95
CA GLY A 153 7.27 -0.82 0.33
C GLY A 153 7.22 0.70 0.30
N LEU A 154 7.69 1.31 -0.79
CA LEU A 154 7.57 2.76 -1.01
C LEU A 154 6.10 3.21 -1.03
N HIS A 155 5.22 2.48 -1.73
CA HIS A 155 3.79 2.77 -1.77
C HIS A 155 3.13 2.65 -0.39
N VAL A 156 3.51 1.64 0.40
CA VAL A 156 3.06 1.49 1.79
C VAL A 156 3.47 2.71 2.63
N ILE A 157 4.71 3.17 2.51
CA ILE A 157 5.19 4.36 3.23
C ILE A 157 4.40 5.61 2.84
N ILE A 158 4.17 5.83 1.54
CA ILE A 158 3.35 6.94 1.03
C ILE A 158 1.92 6.82 1.56
N GLY A 159 1.34 5.62 1.54
CA GLY A 159 0.00 5.36 2.05
C GLY A 159 -0.13 5.63 3.55
N MET A 160 0.88 5.25 4.33
CA MET A 160 0.94 5.55 5.76
C MET A 160 1.02 7.05 6.02
N ALA A 161 1.81 7.78 5.23
CA ALA A 161 1.89 9.23 5.34
C ALA A 161 0.53 9.88 4.99
N LEU A 162 -0.16 9.40 3.96
CA LEU A 162 -1.49 9.86 3.58
C LEU A 162 -2.53 9.58 4.67
N ILE A 163 -2.60 8.35 5.20
CA ILE A 163 -3.52 8.00 6.30
C ILE A 163 -3.19 8.79 7.56
N GLY A 164 -1.90 8.97 7.89
CA GLY A 164 -1.48 9.80 9.02
C GLY A 164 -1.92 11.27 8.87
N TYR A 165 -1.80 11.82 7.67
CA TYR A 165 -2.30 13.15 7.35
C TYR A 165 -3.83 13.23 7.48
N MET A 166 -4.56 12.25 6.92
CA MET A 166 -6.03 12.19 7.05
C MET A 166 -6.48 11.97 8.50
N THR A 167 -5.71 11.25 9.31
CA THR A 167 -5.98 11.06 10.74
C THR A 167 -5.90 12.40 11.47
N ARG A 168 -4.85 13.20 11.19
CA ARG A 168 -4.70 14.56 11.76
C ARG A 168 -5.86 15.48 11.34
N LEU A 169 -6.26 15.44 10.07
CA LEU A 169 -7.40 16.21 9.57
C LEU A 169 -8.73 15.77 10.22
N THR A 170 -8.88 14.47 10.45
CA THR A 170 -10.03 13.90 11.17
C THR A 170 -10.02 14.38 12.62
N MET A 171 -8.90 14.33 13.32
CA MET A 171 -8.78 14.84 14.71
C MET A 171 -9.17 16.31 14.80
N ASN A 172 -8.68 17.15 13.88
CA ASN A 172 -8.97 18.58 13.81
C ASN A 172 -10.42 18.92 13.44
N GLY A 173 -11.27 17.92 13.12
CA GLY A 173 -12.68 18.13 12.78
C GLY A 173 -12.93 18.71 11.39
N VAL A 174 -11.91 18.69 10.53
CA VAL A 174 -12.01 19.12 9.12
C VAL A 174 -12.71 18.04 8.28
N ILE A 175 -12.49 16.76 8.63
CA ILE A 175 -13.20 15.62 8.03
C ILE A 175 -14.44 15.33 8.89
N ASN A 176 -15.59 15.68 8.33
CA ASN A 176 -16.91 15.43 8.90
C ASN A 176 -17.70 14.50 7.97
N LYS A 177 -18.92 14.15 8.37
CA LYS A 177 -19.82 13.29 7.60
C LYS A 177 -20.00 13.78 6.14
N ASP A 178 -19.93 15.08 5.91
CA ASP A 178 -20.08 15.66 4.56
C ASP A 178 -18.78 15.72 3.77
N SER A 179 -17.60 15.53 4.36
CA SER A 179 -16.29 15.64 3.70
C SER A 179 -15.47 14.34 3.74
N PHE A 180 -16.16 13.20 3.80
CA PHE A 180 -15.52 11.87 3.87
C PHE A 180 -14.81 11.45 2.57
N VAL A 181 -15.10 12.10 1.44
CA VAL A 181 -14.50 11.79 0.12
C VAL A 181 -12.96 11.78 0.18
N LYS A 182 -12.35 12.69 0.95
CA LYS A 182 -10.88 12.72 1.11
C LYS A 182 -10.34 11.48 1.83
N LEU A 183 -11.07 11.01 2.85
CA LEU A 183 -10.73 9.80 3.59
C LEU A 183 -11.00 8.55 2.75
N GLU A 184 -12.09 8.55 1.97
CA GLU A 184 -12.43 7.50 1.01
C GLU A 184 -11.33 7.34 -0.04
N SER A 185 -10.86 8.44 -0.66
CA SER A 185 -9.76 8.38 -1.63
C SER A 185 -8.47 7.83 -1.00
N ALA A 186 -8.12 8.27 0.22
CA ALA A 186 -6.95 7.70 0.92
C ALA A 186 -7.13 6.21 1.26
N GLY A 187 -8.34 5.79 1.61
CA GLY A 187 -8.66 4.38 1.84
C GLY A 187 -8.58 3.54 0.56
N LEU A 188 -9.10 4.04 -0.56
CA LEU A 188 -9.00 3.36 -1.86
C LEU A 188 -7.54 3.14 -2.29
N TYR A 189 -6.67 4.13 -2.04
CA TYR A 189 -5.22 3.95 -2.23
C TYR A 189 -4.68 2.81 -1.37
N TRP A 190 -5.01 2.82 -0.07
CA TRP A 190 -4.56 1.79 0.86
C TRP A 190 -5.01 0.39 0.45
N HIS A 191 -6.27 0.25 0.05
CA HIS A 191 -6.84 -1.02 -0.43
C HIS A 191 -6.16 -1.50 -1.72
N LEU A 192 -5.80 -0.60 -2.64
CA LEU A 192 -5.05 -0.99 -3.84
C LEU A 192 -3.65 -1.51 -3.48
N VAL A 193 -2.95 -0.81 -2.59
CA VAL A 193 -1.62 -1.24 -2.13
C VAL A 193 -1.71 -2.63 -1.48
N ASP A 194 -2.69 -2.85 -0.60
CA ASP A 194 -2.96 -4.18 -0.01
C ASP A 194 -3.27 -5.25 -1.07
N LEU A 195 -4.11 -4.92 -2.05
CA LEU A 195 -4.42 -5.84 -3.16
C LEU A 195 -3.18 -6.23 -3.95
N ILE A 196 -2.27 -5.29 -4.24
CA ILE A 196 -0.99 -5.60 -4.91
C ILE A 196 -0.17 -6.58 -4.07
N TRP A 197 -0.15 -6.43 -2.74
CA TRP A 197 0.55 -7.35 -1.86
C TRP A 197 -0.05 -8.77 -1.88
N ILE A 198 -1.37 -8.88 -1.91
CA ILE A 198 -2.09 -10.17 -2.02
C ILE A 198 -1.65 -10.94 -3.28
N PHE A 199 -1.30 -10.25 -4.37
CA PHE A 199 -0.76 -10.92 -5.56
C PHE A 199 0.75 -11.19 -5.45
N LEU A 200 1.53 -10.27 -4.89
CA LEU A 200 2.97 -10.44 -4.69
C LEU A 200 3.29 -11.64 -3.78
N PHE A 201 2.55 -11.80 -2.68
CA PHE A 201 2.83 -12.83 -1.68
C PHE A 201 2.79 -14.24 -2.28
N PRO A 202 1.73 -14.70 -2.95
CA PRO A 202 1.71 -16.02 -3.56
C PRO A 202 2.75 -16.18 -4.67
N LEU A 203 2.96 -15.15 -5.49
CA LEU A 203 3.93 -15.20 -6.60
C LEU A 203 5.35 -15.49 -6.12
N PHE A 204 5.76 -14.94 -4.97
CA PHE A 204 7.12 -15.09 -4.45
C PHE A 204 7.26 -16.18 -3.37
N TYR A 205 6.23 -16.39 -2.54
CA TYR A 205 6.33 -17.26 -1.35
C TYR A 205 5.61 -18.61 -1.50
N LEU A 206 4.48 -18.68 -2.22
CA LEU A 206 3.70 -19.93 -2.34
C LEU A 206 4.01 -20.71 -3.61
N ILE A 207 4.26 -20.01 -4.72
CA ILE A 207 4.54 -20.63 -6.01
C ILE A 207 6.03 -20.96 -6.09
N THR A 208 6.43 -22.03 -5.40
CA THR A 208 7.70 -22.72 -5.62
C THR A 208 7.61 -23.54 -6.88
#